data_AF-A0A8T6TMM2-F1
#
_entry.id   AF-A0A8T6TMM2-F1
#
_cell.length_a   1.000
_cell.length_b   1.000
_cell.length_c   1.000
_cell.angle_alpha   90.00
_cell.angle_beta   90.00
_cell.angle_gamma   90.00
#
_symmetry.space_group_name_H-M   'P 1'
#
loop_
_entity.id
_entity.type
_entity.pdbx_description
1 polymer ?
#
loop_
_entity_poly.entity_id
_entity_poly.type
_entity_poly.pdbx_seq_one_letter_code
_entity_poly.pdbx_strand_id
1 'polypeptide(L)'
;MLLFNSGTLIRRDEQGEDVGRFSYSAVGLAGAYGTTLGELPFELGVPAELERLALGARLKLYRVKTLKEGSGVTLALDPALMFDFGELEGLEVEALRLGLVLENLLGKAMEFGSGHREPWPLRLRFGGSFTFRELTAAADLESNGTFHLGGEYRFAGITIA
;
A
#
# COMPACT_ATOMS: atom_id res chain seq x y z
N MET A 1 7.49 -6.00 2.33
CA MET A 1 7.50 -5.11 3.52
C MET A 1 7.25 -5.94 4.76
N LEU A 2 7.97 -5.62 5.84
CA LEU A 2 7.83 -6.26 7.13
C LEU A 2 7.68 -5.18 8.19
N LEU A 3 6.69 -5.32 9.06
CA LEU A 3 6.41 -4.41 10.16
C LEU A 3 6.41 -5.20 11.46
N PHE A 4 7.14 -4.69 12.45
CA PHE A 4 7.13 -5.19 13.82
C PHE A 4 6.86 -4.02 14.75
N ASN A 5 5.94 -4.22 15.68
CA ASN A 5 5.69 -3.30 16.78
C ASN A 5 5.53 -4.13 18.04
N SER A 6 6.23 -3.78 19.11
CA SER A 6 6.06 -4.43 20.40
C SER A 6 6.21 -3.41 21.51
N GLY A 7 5.45 -3.60 22.58
CA GLY A 7 5.48 -2.68 23.71
C GLY A 7 4.85 -3.29 24.94
N THR A 8 4.94 -2.53 26.03
CA THR A 8 4.22 -2.83 27.26
C THR A 8 3.42 -1.61 27.66
N LEU A 9 2.12 -1.78 27.80
CA LEU A 9 1.22 -0.79 28.36
C LEU A 9 1.13 -1.02 29.87
N ILE A 10 1.24 0.05 30.62
CA ILE A 10 1.03 0.00 32.07
C ILE A 10 -0.47 0.16 32.31
N ARG A 11 -1.07 -0.80 33.00
CA ARG A 11 -2.44 -0.69 33.47
C ARG A 11 -2.44 0.18 34.70
N ARG A 12 -3.17 1.29 34.66
CA ARG A 12 -3.41 2.15 35.80
C ARG A 12 -4.83 2.00 36.33
N ASP A 13 -5.01 2.16 37.64
CA ASP A 13 -6.33 2.26 38.24
C ASP A 13 -6.92 3.67 38.07
N GLU A 14 -8.08 3.90 38.68
CA GLU A 14 -8.79 5.18 38.65
C GLU A 14 -8.04 6.29 39.41
N GLN A 15 -7.10 5.92 40.30
CA GLN A 15 -6.24 6.82 41.05
C GLN A 15 -4.93 7.12 40.32
N GLY A 16 -4.66 6.43 39.20
CA GLY A 16 -3.46 6.60 38.39
C GLY A 16 -2.28 5.73 38.84
N GLU A 17 -2.48 4.82 39.80
CA GLU A 17 -1.45 3.92 40.30
C GLU A 17 -1.28 2.72 39.37
N ASP A 18 -0.03 2.26 39.25
CA ASP A 18 0.32 1.16 38.34
C ASP A 18 -0.13 -0.19 38.94
N VAL A 19 -1.23 -0.75 38.41
CA VAL A 19 -1.84 -2.01 38.89
C VAL A 19 -1.55 -3.22 38.01
N GLY A 20 -0.78 -3.05 36.93
CA GLY A 20 -0.36 -4.17 36.10
C GLY A 20 0.40 -3.78 34.83
N ARG A 21 0.87 -4.79 34.10
CA ARG A 21 1.57 -4.63 32.83
C ARG A 21 0.95 -5.51 31.77
N PHE A 22 0.70 -4.94 30.61
CA PHE A 22 0.14 -5.63 29.45
C PHE A 22 1.10 -5.52 28.28
N SER A 23 1.76 -6.62 27.94
CA SER A 23 2.67 -6.66 26.80
C SER A 23 1.91 -7.02 25.53
N TYR A 24 2.25 -6.34 24.44
CA TYR A 24 1.71 -6.62 23.12
C TYR A 24 2.83 -6.73 22.09
N SER A 25 2.56 -7.50 21.04
CA SER A 25 3.34 -7.47 19.80
C SER A 25 2.40 -7.52 18.61
N ALA A 26 2.77 -6.83 17.54
CA ALA A 26 2.09 -6.82 16.28
C ALA A 26 3.11 -7.05 15.17
N VAL A 27 2.75 -7.93 14.23
CA VAL A 27 3.57 -8.29 13.09
C VAL A 27 2.75 -8.13 11.83
N GLY A 28 3.26 -7.36 10.88
CA GLY A 28 2.70 -7.19 9.55
C GLY A 28 3.67 -7.69 8.48
N LEU A 29 3.16 -8.49 7.56
CA LEU A 29 3.88 -8.96 6.38
C LEU A 29 3.10 -8.51 5.16
N ALA A 30 3.77 -7.90 4.19
CA ALA A 30 3.18 -7.62 2.89
C ALA A 30 4.12 -7.98 1.76
N GLY A 31 3.59 -8.75 0.80
CA GLY A 31 4.23 -9.07 -0.47
C GLY A 31 3.43 -8.45 -1.60
N ALA A 32 4.10 -7.93 -2.61
CA ALA A 32 3.46 -7.37 -3.79
C ALA A 32 4.15 -7.87 -5.05
N TYR A 33 3.37 -8.02 -6.11
CA TYR A 33 3.83 -8.33 -7.45
C TYR A 33 3.06 -7.48 -8.44
N GLY A 34 3.71 -7.07 -9.52
CA GLY A 34 3.07 -6.38 -10.63
C GLY A 34 3.83 -6.62 -11.91
N THR A 35 3.12 -6.54 -13.03
CA THR A 35 3.65 -6.75 -14.38
C THR A 35 2.83 -5.94 -15.37
N THR A 36 3.48 -5.55 -16.46
CA THR A 36 2.80 -4.88 -17.57
C THR A 36 2.19 -5.95 -18.49
N LEU A 37 1.01 -5.70 -19.06
CA LEU A 37 0.37 -6.65 -19.96
C LEU A 37 1.26 -6.99 -21.17
N GLY A 38 2.03 -6.04 -21.69
CA GLY A 38 3.00 -6.28 -22.76
C GLY A 38 4.19 -7.18 -22.38
N GLU A 39 4.43 -7.42 -21.09
CA GLU A 39 5.52 -8.30 -20.61
C GLU A 39 5.05 -9.75 -20.38
N LEU A 40 3.74 -10.01 -20.50
CA LEU A 40 3.20 -11.34 -20.24
C LEU A 40 3.62 -12.32 -21.36
N PRO A 41 4.12 -13.52 -21.02
CA PRO A 41 4.67 -14.47 -22.00
C PRO A 41 3.60 -15.20 -22.83
N PHE A 42 2.36 -14.72 -22.85
CA PHE A 42 1.26 -15.36 -23.56
C PHE A 42 1.02 -14.64 -24.89
N GLU A 43 1.00 -15.39 -26.00
CA GLU A 43 0.58 -14.94 -27.35
C GLU A 43 -0.93 -14.56 -27.42
N LEU A 44 -1.54 -14.27 -26.27
CA LEU A 44 -2.84 -13.60 -26.19
C LEU A 44 -2.58 -12.21 -26.75
N GLY A 45 -2.87 -11.98 -28.03
CA GLY A 45 -2.68 -10.70 -28.71
C GLY A 45 -3.28 -9.55 -27.90
N VAL A 46 -2.47 -8.95 -27.04
CA VAL A 46 -2.81 -7.76 -26.27
C VAL A 46 -2.86 -6.65 -27.31
N PRO A 47 -4.00 -5.94 -27.44
CA PRO A 47 -4.07 -4.77 -28.29
C PRO A 47 -2.93 -3.82 -27.92
N ALA A 48 -2.26 -3.23 -28.91
CA ALA A 48 -1.11 -2.35 -28.68
C ALA A 48 -1.45 -1.20 -27.69
N GLU A 49 -2.73 -0.79 -27.66
CA GLU A 49 -3.26 0.23 -26.77
C GLU A 49 -3.25 -0.19 -25.29
N LEU A 50 -3.21 -1.50 -25.00
CA LEU A 50 -3.24 -2.07 -23.65
C LEU A 50 -1.88 -2.59 -23.20
N GLU A 51 -0.85 -2.57 -24.05
CA GLU A 51 0.50 -3.03 -23.68
C GLU A 51 1.10 -2.25 -22.51
N ARG A 52 0.67 -1.00 -22.32
CA ARG A 52 1.11 -0.11 -21.23
C ARG A 52 0.24 -0.19 -19.98
N LEU A 53 -0.76 -1.06 -19.97
CA LEU A 53 -1.56 -1.36 -18.79
C LEU A 53 -0.76 -2.31 -17.90
N ALA A 54 -0.52 -1.91 -16.66
CA ALA A 54 0.07 -2.74 -15.63
C ALA A 54 -0.99 -3.22 -14.63
N LEU A 55 -0.84 -4.47 -14.22
CA LEU A 55 -1.63 -5.10 -13.19
C LEU A 55 -0.72 -5.42 -12.00
N GLY A 56 -1.24 -5.20 -10.81
CA GLY A 56 -0.53 -5.50 -9.58
C GLY A 56 -1.46 -6.09 -8.52
N ALA A 57 -0.85 -6.78 -7.56
CA ALA A 57 -1.53 -7.25 -6.38
C ALA A 57 -0.61 -7.19 -5.18
N ARG A 58 -1.13 -6.76 -4.03
CA ARG A 58 -0.45 -6.79 -2.73
C ARG A 58 -1.22 -7.68 -1.77
N LEU A 59 -0.57 -8.71 -1.26
CA LEU A 59 -1.08 -9.54 -0.17
C LEU A 59 -0.53 -9.03 1.15
N LYS A 60 -1.41 -8.84 2.14
CA LYS A 60 -1.08 -8.40 3.50
C LYS A 60 -1.53 -9.45 4.49
N LEU A 61 -0.68 -9.77 5.45
CA LEU A 61 -0.98 -10.59 6.61
C LEU A 61 -0.61 -9.78 7.85
N TYR A 62 -1.54 -9.63 8.78
CA TYR A 62 -1.31 -8.89 10.01
C TYR A 62 -1.77 -9.70 11.22
N ARG A 63 -0.94 -9.73 12.25
CA ARG A 63 -1.19 -10.46 13.49
C ARG A 63 -0.90 -9.57 14.68
N VAL A 64 -1.86 -9.51 15.59
CA VAL A 64 -1.69 -8.91 16.91
C VAL A 64 -1.65 -10.03 17.95
N LYS A 65 -0.66 -9.99 18.84
CA LYS A 65 -0.47 -10.91 19.96
C LYS A 65 -0.46 -10.12 21.26
N THR A 66 -1.42 -10.43 22.11
CA THR A 66 -1.54 -9.91 23.47
C THR A 66 -1.96 -11.05 24.41
N LEU A 67 -2.87 -10.80 25.36
CA LEU A 67 -3.67 -11.86 26.00
C LEU A 67 -4.54 -12.59 24.95
N LYS A 68 -5.04 -13.78 25.30
CA LYS A 68 -5.79 -14.63 24.37
C LYS A 68 -6.97 -13.88 23.75
N GLU A 69 -7.64 -13.08 24.56
CA GLU A 69 -8.85 -12.32 24.22
C GLU A 69 -8.58 -11.18 23.23
N GLY A 70 -7.38 -10.59 23.26
CA GLY A 70 -6.97 -9.47 22.39
C GLY A 70 -5.98 -9.86 21.29
N SER A 71 -5.76 -11.15 21.08
CA SER A 71 -4.92 -11.66 20.00
C SER A 71 -5.78 -11.97 18.78
N GLY A 72 -5.29 -11.61 17.59
CA GLY A 72 -6.03 -11.78 16.34
C GLY A 72 -5.12 -11.84 15.12
N VAL A 73 -5.67 -12.34 14.01
CA VAL A 73 -5.00 -12.42 12.71
C VAL A 73 -5.96 -11.99 11.61
N THR A 74 -5.44 -11.31 10.61
CA THR A 74 -6.18 -10.90 9.42
C THR A 74 -5.30 -10.99 8.18
N LEU A 75 -5.94 -11.15 7.02
CA LEU A 75 -5.33 -11.12 5.71
C LEU A 75 -6.14 -10.21 4.78
N ALA A 76 -5.48 -9.56 3.84
CA ALA A 76 -6.10 -8.71 2.84
C ALA A 76 -5.36 -8.80 1.50
N LEU A 77 -6.10 -8.67 0.41
CA LEU A 77 -5.59 -8.54 -0.94
C LEU A 77 -5.93 -7.14 -1.47
N ASP A 78 -4.94 -6.50 -2.06
CA ASP A 78 -5.09 -5.20 -2.71
C ASP A 78 -4.74 -5.33 -4.20
N PRO A 79 -5.71 -5.52 -5.11
CA PRO A 79 -5.44 -5.40 -6.54
C PRO A 79 -5.18 -3.94 -6.93
N ALA A 80 -4.32 -3.78 -7.91
CA ALA A 80 -3.89 -2.50 -8.46
C ALA A 80 -3.89 -2.55 -9.99
N LEU A 81 -4.20 -1.41 -10.58
CA LEU A 81 -4.16 -1.14 -12.01
C LEU A 81 -3.34 0.15 -12.22
N MET A 82 -2.51 0.20 -13.23
CA MET A 82 -1.83 1.43 -13.65
C MET A 82 -1.80 1.49 -15.17
N PHE A 83 -2.02 2.66 -15.74
CA PHE A 83 -1.80 2.91 -17.16
C PHE A 83 -0.68 3.92 -17.33
N ASP A 84 0.31 3.58 -18.16
CA ASP A 84 1.39 4.48 -18.56
C ASP A 84 1.06 5.09 -19.93
N PHE A 85 0.79 6.40 -19.96
CA PHE A 85 0.55 7.13 -21.20
C PHE A 85 1.86 7.43 -21.94
N GLY A 86 3.02 7.23 -21.29
CA GLY A 86 4.35 7.56 -21.79
C GLY A 86 4.49 9.05 -22.11
N GLU A 87 5.34 9.35 -23.09
CA GLU A 87 5.56 10.70 -23.59
C GLU A 87 4.30 11.22 -24.29
N LEU A 88 3.90 12.45 -23.96
CA LEU A 88 2.76 13.11 -24.56
C LEU A 88 3.24 14.10 -25.62
N GLU A 89 2.99 13.79 -26.88
CA GLU A 89 3.38 14.64 -28.01
C GLU A 89 2.88 16.09 -27.81
N GLY A 90 3.79 17.06 -27.98
CA GLY A 90 3.50 18.48 -27.80
C GLY A 90 3.58 18.99 -26.36
N LEU A 91 3.89 18.13 -25.40
CA LEU A 91 4.21 18.49 -24.01
C LEU A 91 5.65 18.04 -23.70
N GLU A 92 6.38 18.82 -22.89
CA GLU A 92 7.70 18.42 -22.36
C GLU A 92 7.56 17.34 -21.24
N VAL A 93 6.49 16.53 -21.26
CA VAL A 93 6.18 15.50 -20.28
C VAL A 93 6.66 14.15 -20.80
N GLU A 94 7.68 13.61 -20.16
CA GLU A 94 8.35 12.36 -20.54
C GLU A 94 7.53 11.12 -20.15
N ALA A 95 6.74 11.23 -19.08
CA ALA A 95 5.84 10.17 -18.66
C ALA A 95 4.64 10.75 -17.94
N LEU A 96 3.44 10.27 -18.28
CA LEU A 96 2.23 10.44 -17.47
C LEU A 96 1.71 9.04 -17.09
N ARG A 97 1.44 8.82 -15.81
CA ARG A 97 0.88 7.56 -15.31
C ARG A 97 -0.33 7.84 -14.44
N LEU A 98 -1.36 7.01 -14.58
CA LEU A 98 -2.52 7.01 -13.71
C LEU A 98 -2.68 5.63 -13.08
N GLY A 99 -3.03 5.58 -11.81
CA GLY A 99 -3.12 4.35 -11.04
C GLY A 99 -4.37 4.29 -10.17
N LEU A 100 -4.85 3.07 -9.96
CA LEU A 100 -5.96 2.74 -9.07
C LEU A 100 -5.57 1.57 -8.19
N VAL A 101 -5.88 1.64 -6.91
CA VAL A 101 -5.71 0.54 -5.95
C VAL A 101 -7.01 0.34 -5.18
N LEU A 102 -7.48 -0.90 -5.12
CA LEU A 102 -8.55 -1.30 -4.22
C LEU A 102 -7.90 -1.96 -3.00
N GLU A 103 -7.80 -1.24 -1.90
CA GLU A 103 -7.21 -1.78 -0.67
C GLU A 103 -8.23 -2.61 0.11
N ASN A 104 -7.78 -3.76 0.62
CA ASN A 104 -8.55 -4.68 1.43
C ASN A 104 -9.77 -5.30 0.73
N LEU A 105 -9.73 -5.48 -0.60
CA LEU A 105 -10.86 -6.04 -1.37
C LEU A 105 -11.33 -7.41 -0.87
N LEU A 106 -10.37 -8.26 -0.48
CA LEU A 106 -10.63 -9.56 0.17
C LEU A 106 -10.16 -9.57 1.62
N GLY A 107 -10.27 -8.42 2.30
CA GLY A 107 -9.92 -8.27 3.70
C GLY A 107 -10.84 -9.10 4.60
N LYS A 108 -10.26 -10.05 5.35
CA LYS A 108 -11.00 -10.68 6.45
C LYS A 108 -11.06 -9.74 7.64
N ALA A 109 -12.19 -9.69 8.33
CA ALA A 109 -12.23 -9.04 9.64
C ALA A 109 -11.17 -9.68 10.55
N MET A 110 -10.49 -8.87 11.36
CA MET A 110 -9.63 -9.40 12.40
C MET A 110 -10.52 -10.05 13.45
N GLU A 111 -10.32 -11.35 13.64
CA GLU A 111 -11.03 -12.10 14.67
C GLU A 111 -10.14 -12.17 15.91
N PHE A 112 -10.66 -11.64 17.02
CA PHE A 112 -9.99 -11.67 18.30
C PHE A 112 -10.45 -12.88 19.12
N GLY A 113 -9.61 -13.38 20.03
CA GLY A 113 -9.99 -14.49 20.91
C GLY A 113 -11.16 -14.18 21.87
N SER A 114 -11.50 -12.90 22.06
CA SER A 114 -12.71 -12.44 22.77
C SER A 114 -14.01 -12.70 22.00
N GLY A 115 -13.93 -13.05 20.71
CA GLY A 115 -15.07 -13.10 19.80
C GLY A 115 -15.40 -11.74 19.16
N HIS A 116 -14.72 -10.66 19.56
CA HIS A 116 -14.82 -9.38 18.86
C HIS A 116 -14.27 -9.52 17.43
N ARG A 117 -14.90 -8.82 16.49
CA ARG A 117 -14.49 -8.76 15.08
C ARG A 117 -14.35 -7.31 14.67
N GLU A 118 -13.16 -6.96 14.17
CA GLU A 118 -12.88 -5.63 13.64
C GLU A 118 -12.74 -5.72 12.12
N PRO A 119 -13.61 -5.06 11.34
CA PRO A 119 -13.53 -5.11 9.88
C PRO A 119 -12.30 -4.35 9.39
N TRP A 120 -11.62 -4.89 8.38
CA TRP A 120 -10.58 -4.14 7.66
C TRP A 120 -11.26 -3.32 6.56
N PRO A 121 -11.32 -1.99 6.64
CA PRO A 121 -12.08 -1.19 5.70
C PRO A 121 -11.57 -1.35 4.26
N LEU A 122 -12.49 -1.67 3.35
CA LEU A 122 -12.28 -1.52 1.91
C LEU A 122 -12.02 -0.04 1.62
N ARG A 123 -10.93 0.26 0.91
CA ARG A 123 -10.62 1.63 0.47
C ARG A 123 -10.28 1.65 -1.01
N LEU A 124 -10.63 2.74 -1.66
CA LEU A 124 -10.16 3.08 -3.00
C LEU A 124 -9.07 4.13 -2.89
N ARG A 125 -7.98 3.97 -3.65
CA ARG A 125 -6.98 5.01 -3.87
C ARG A 125 -6.79 5.22 -5.36
N PHE A 126 -6.87 6.47 -5.79
CA PHE A 126 -6.57 6.88 -7.16
C PHE A 126 -5.40 7.86 -7.13
N GLY A 127 -4.47 7.72 -8.06
CA GLY A 127 -3.32 8.60 -8.12
C GLY A 127 -2.80 8.78 -9.52
N GLY A 128 -1.95 9.78 -9.68
CA GLY A 128 -1.26 10.07 -10.91
C GLY A 128 0.16 10.54 -10.64
N SER A 129 1.05 10.27 -11.58
CA SER A 129 2.39 10.84 -11.59
C SER A 129 2.73 11.38 -12.96
N PHE A 130 3.47 12.47 -13.01
CA PHE A 130 4.09 12.93 -14.24
C PHE A 130 5.59 13.16 -14.04
N THR A 131 6.36 12.90 -15.08
CA THR A 131 7.80 13.18 -15.14
C THR A 131 8.06 14.25 -16.18
N PHE A 132 8.79 15.27 -15.78
CA PHE A 132 9.26 16.37 -16.61
C PHE A 132 10.75 16.53 -16.34
N ARG A 133 11.59 16.19 -17.32
CA ARG A 133 13.06 16.21 -17.18
C ARG A 133 13.50 15.43 -15.94
N GLU A 134 14.25 16.05 -15.03
CA GLU A 134 14.72 15.42 -13.80
C GLU A 134 13.70 15.42 -12.66
N LEU A 135 12.53 16.04 -12.84
CA LEU A 135 11.48 16.14 -11.83
C LEU A 135 10.39 15.10 -12.08
N THR A 136 10.07 14.32 -11.06
CA THR A 136 8.86 13.50 -11.01
C THR A 136 7.95 14.02 -9.90
N ALA A 137 6.69 14.29 -10.21
CA ALA A 137 5.68 14.65 -9.22
C ALA A 137 4.56 13.62 -9.22
N ALA A 138 4.01 13.33 -8.04
CA ALA A 138 2.94 12.37 -7.87
C ALA A 138 1.93 12.87 -6.83
N ALA A 139 0.66 12.57 -7.06
CA ALA A 139 -0.41 12.84 -6.11
C ALA A 139 -1.39 11.66 -6.07
N ASP A 140 -1.99 11.43 -4.90
CA ASP A 140 -3.06 10.45 -4.74
C ASP A 140 -4.14 10.92 -3.77
N LEU A 141 -5.33 10.38 -3.97
CA LEU A 141 -6.53 10.61 -3.17
C LEU A 141 -7.08 9.26 -2.73
N GLU A 142 -7.32 9.13 -1.42
CA GLU A 142 -8.04 8.02 -0.83
C GLU A 142 -9.54 8.33 -0.71
N SER A 143 -10.36 7.30 -0.81
CA SER A 143 -11.82 7.36 -0.57
C SER A 143 -12.24 7.90 0.80
N ASN A 144 -11.34 7.92 1.79
CA ASN A 144 -11.57 8.53 3.10
C ASN A 144 -11.27 10.05 3.13
N GLY A 145 -10.91 10.66 1.99
CA GLY A 145 -10.58 12.07 1.86
C GLY A 145 -9.10 12.41 2.10
N THR A 146 -8.24 11.44 2.39
CA THR A 146 -6.80 11.68 2.55
C THR A 146 -6.16 11.98 1.20
N PHE A 147 -5.40 13.07 1.14
CA PHE A 147 -4.66 13.49 -0.04
C PHE A 147 -3.16 13.46 0.24
N HIS A 148 -2.39 12.92 -0.71
CA HIS A 148 -0.94 12.92 -0.67
C HIS A 148 -0.39 13.64 -1.91
N LEU A 149 0.69 14.37 -1.71
CA LEU A 149 1.48 15.00 -2.76
C LEU A 149 2.96 14.76 -2.48
N GLY A 150 3.70 14.36 -3.50
CA GLY A 150 5.13 14.12 -3.41
C GLY A 150 5.83 14.49 -4.71
N GLY A 151 7.15 14.63 -4.60
CA GLY A 151 8.00 14.83 -5.76
C GLY A 151 9.41 14.34 -5.49
N GLU A 152 10.08 13.93 -6.56
CA GLU A 152 11.47 13.50 -6.58
C GLU A 152 12.21 14.29 -7.65
N TYR A 153 13.42 14.74 -7.33
CA TYR A 153 14.32 15.39 -8.28
C TYR A 153 15.60 14.58 -8.41
N ARG A 154 15.95 14.20 -9.63
CA ARG A 154 17.17 13.45 -9.93
C ARG A 154 18.32 14.41 -10.21
N PHE A 155 19.29 14.48 -9.31
CA PHE A 155 20.52 15.21 -9.60
C PHE A 155 21.35 14.46 -10.64
N ALA A 156 21.74 15.14 -11.72
CA ALA A 156 22.76 14.63 -12.63
C ALA A 156 24.08 14.45 -11.84
N GLY A 157 24.69 13.27 -11.96
CA GLY A 157 25.72 12.78 -11.05
C GLY A 157 26.92 13.72 -10.88
N ILE A 158 27.43 13.77 -9.65
CA ILE A 158 28.83 14.15 -9.40
C ILE A 158 29.69 13.00 -9.93
N THR A 159 30.30 13.20 -11.09
CA THR A 159 31.42 12.38 -11.55
C THR A 159 32.64 12.78 -10.72
N ILE A 160 33.02 11.97 -9.72
CA ILE A 160 34.34 12.12 -9.10
C ILE A 160 35.33 11.43 -10.03
N ALA A 161 36.14 12.25 -10.71
CA ALA A 161 37.28 11.81 -11.51
C ALA A 161 38.41 11.24 -10.64
#